data_AF-A0A1Q7GQD1-F1
#
_entry.id   AF-A0A1Q7GQD1-F1
#
_cell.length_a   1.000
_cell.length_b   1.000
_cell.length_c   1.000
_cell.angle_alpha   90.00
_cell.angle_beta   90.00
_cell.angle_gamma   90.00
#
_symmetry.space_group_name_H-M   'P 1'
#
loop_
_entity.id
_entity.type
_entity.pdbx_description
1 polymer ?
#
loop_
_entity_poly.entity_id
_entity_poly.type
_entity_poly.pdbx_seq_one_letter_code
_entity_poly.pdbx_strand_id
1 'polypeptide(L)'
;MALLLLTSIAAAVALAHMNNPTAFIAIAPGYLVQAWLFETHHALGGFGYQVTMVGVSAVVWTLIILSPAVAVRLLRRLVLHARAA
;
A
#
# COMPACT_ATOMS: atom_id res chain seq x y z
N MET A 1 0.40 12.36 -4.13
CA MET A 1 1.83 12.05 -4.36
C MET A 1 2.65 11.97 -3.09
N ALA A 2 2.56 12.93 -2.16
CA ALA A 2 3.32 12.87 -0.90
C ALA A 2 3.13 11.55 -0.11
N LEU A 3 1.88 11.07 0.03
CA LEU A 3 1.61 9.81 0.73
C LEU A 3 2.29 8.61 0.05
N LEU A 4 2.20 8.53 -1.29
CA LEU A 4 2.85 7.47 -2.06
C LEU A 4 4.37 7.47 -1.82
N LEU A 5 5.01 8.65 -1.88
CA LEU A 5 6.44 8.80 -1.62
C LEU A 5 6.80 8.35 -0.19
N LEU A 6 6.03 8.76 0.82
CA LEU A 6 6.26 8.34 2.20
C LEU A 6 6.10 6.83 2.38
N THR A 7 5.09 6.23 1.77
CA THR A 7 4.90 4.78 1.80
C THR A 7 6.00 4.02 1.04
N SER A 8 6.56 4.60 -0.02
CA SER A 8 7.72 4.03 -0.73
C SER A 8 8.97 4.05 0.13
N ILE A 9 9.24 5.16 0.83
CA ILE A 9 10.39 5.26 1.75
C ILE A 9 10.22 4.26 2.89
N ALA A 10 9.03 4.21 3.50
CA ALA A 10 8.74 3.27 4.58
C ALA A 10 8.89 1.80 4.14
N ALA A 11 8.40 1.46 2.94
CA ALA A 11 8.54 0.12 2.38
C ALA A 11 10.00 -0.25 2.10
N ALA A 12 10.81 0.69 1.58
CA ALA A 12 12.23 0.47 1.35
C ALA A 12 12.99 0.23 2.68
N VAL A 13 12.70 1.03 3.70
CA VAL A 13 13.28 0.87 5.04
C VAL A 13 12.86 -0.45 5.68
N ALA A 14 11.58 -0.82 5.57
CA ALA A 14 11.07 -2.09 6.08
C ALA A 14 11.74 -3.29 5.38
N LEU A 15 11.97 -3.20 4.07
CA LEU A 15 12.64 -4.27 3.32
C LEU A 15 14.10 -4.43 3.76
N ALA A 16 14.77 -3.31 4.06
CA ALA A 16 16.14 -3.31 4.57
C ALA A 16 16.26 -3.83 6.01
N HIS A 17 15.20 -3.77 6.82
CA HIS A 17 15.20 -4.12 8.25
C HIS A 17 14.20 -5.23 8.59
N MET A 18 14.03 -6.22 7.69
CA MET A 18 13.13 -7.35 7.89
C MET A 18 13.45 -8.20 9.14
N ASN A 19 14.59 -8.01 9.79
CA ASN A 19 14.89 -8.64 11.08
C ASN A 19 14.06 -8.07 12.25
N ASN A 20 13.30 -7.00 12.05
CA ASN A 20 12.43 -6.39 13.06
C ASN A 20 10.96 -6.79 12.83
N PRO A 21 10.21 -7.24 13.86
CA PRO A 21 8.79 -7.58 13.73
C PRO A 21 7.93 -6.41 13.18
N THR A 22 8.28 -5.17 13.49
CA THR A 22 7.57 -3.99 12.97
C THR A 22 7.74 -3.84 11.46
N ALA A 23 8.92 -4.17 10.93
CA ALA A 23 9.17 -4.16 9.49
C ALA A 23 8.37 -5.26 8.78
N PHE A 24 8.21 -6.43 9.40
CA PHE A 24 7.34 -7.49 8.89
C PHE A 24 5.89 -7.02 8.76
N ILE A 25 5.33 -6.37 9.78
CA ILE A 25 3.96 -5.82 9.72
C ILE A 25 3.85 -4.79 8.60
N ALA A 26 4.85 -3.92 8.47
CA ALA A 26 4.88 -2.90 7.43
C ALA A 26 5.00 -3.48 6.01
N ILE A 27 5.51 -4.70 5.83
CA ILE A 27 5.65 -5.31 4.50
C ILE A 27 4.55 -6.32 4.19
N ALA A 28 3.99 -7.00 5.20
CA ALA A 28 3.08 -8.13 4.99
C ALA A 28 1.94 -7.88 3.99
N PRO A 29 1.22 -6.73 4.02
CA PRO A 29 0.17 -6.45 3.04
C PRO A 29 0.70 -6.38 1.59
N GLY A 30 1.85 -5.74 1.40
CA GLY A 30 2.51 -5.66 0.10
C GLY A 30 3.07 -7.01 -0.35
N TYR A 31 3.60 -7.79 0.60
CA TYR A 31 4.12 -9.14 0.37
C TYR A 31 3.06 -10.08 -0.18
N LEU A 32 1.82 -10.03 0.34
CA LEU A 32 0.71 -10.85 -0.16
C LEU A 32 0.39 -10.55 -1.63
N VAL A 33 0.27 -9.27 -1.98
CA VAL A 33 -0.01 -8.84 -3.36
C VAL A 33 1.17 -9.17 -4.28
N GLN A 34 2.39 -9.02 -3.77
CA GLN A 34 3.60 -9.33 -4.52
C GLN A 34 3.78 -10.83 -4.76
N ALA A 35 3.42 -11.69 -3.80
CA ALA A 35 3.38 -13.14 -3.99
C ALA A 35 2.38 -13.54 -5.07
N TRP A 36 1.19 -12.91 -5.09
CA TRP A 36 0.20 -13.13 -6.15
C TRP A 36 0.70 -12.67 -7.53
N LEU A 37 1.39 -11.51 -7.60
CA LEU A 37 2.00 -11.03 -8.85
C LEU A 37 3.10 -11.98 -9.34
N PHE A 38 3.84 -12.61 -8.43
CA PHE A 38 4.85 -13.59 -8.78
C PHE A 38 4.21 -14.87 -9.34
N GLU A 39 3.16 -15.37 -8.68
CA GLU A 39 2.37 -16.50 -9.15
C GLU A 39 1.77 -16.24 -10.54
N THR A 40 1.33 -15.02 -10.81
CA THR A 40 0.77 -14.60 -12.10
C THR A 40 1.84 -14.18 -13.12
N HIS A 41 3.12 -14.45 -12.87
CA HIS A 41 4.25 -14.09 -13.74
C HIS A 41 4.38 -12.59 -14.10
N HIS A 42 3.81 -11.70 -13.29
CA HIS A 42 3.89 -10.25 -13.46
C HIS A 42 4.96 -9.60 -12.57
N ALA A 43 5.55 -10.34 -11.63
CA ALA A 43 6.64 -9.82 -10.80
C ALA A 43 8.00 -9.94 -11.52
N LEU A 44 8.85 -8.93 -11.32
CA LEU A 44 10.21 -8.94 -11.83
C LEU A 44 11.11 -9.76 -10.89
N GLY A 45 12.06 -10.52 -11.45
CA GLY A 45 13.10 -11.21 -10.68
C GLY A 45 14.35 -10.35 -10.42
N GLY A 46 15.32 -10.89 -9.66
CA GLY A 46 16.62 -10.24 -9.43
C GLY A 46 16.49 -8.87 -8.76
N PHE A 47 17.18 -7.84 -9.29
CA PHE A 47 17.03 -6.46 -8.80
C PHE A 47 15.58 -5.94 -8.92
N GLY A 48 14.86 -6.40 -9.95
CA GLY A 48 13.46 -6.06 -10.16
C GLY A 48 12.55 -6.54 -9.02
N TYR A 49 12.91 -7.62 -8.32
CA TYR A 49 12.14 -8.11 -7.17
C TYR A 49 12.03 -7.06 -6.07
N GLN A 50 13.13 -6.37 -5.74
CA GLN A 50 13.12 -5.34 -4.71
C GLN A 50 12.31 -4.12 -5.13
N VAL A 51 12.40 -3.73 -6.41
CA VAL A 51 11.60 -2.63 -6.96
C VAL A 51 10.11 -2.97 -6.95
N THR A 52 9.73 -4.17 -7.39
CA THR A 52 8.36 -4.67 -7.33
C THR A 52 7.86 -4.71 -5.89
N MET A 53 8.68 -5.20 -4.96
CA MET A 53 8.35 -5.24 -3.53
C MET A 53 8.01 -3.88 -2.96
N VAL A 54 8.91 -2.90 -3.14
CA VAL A 54 8.73 -1.56 -2.61
C VAL A 54 7.55 -0.88 -3.28
N GLY A 55 7.43 -0.99 -4.61
CA GLY A 55 6.35 -0.40 -5.38
C GLY A 55 4.98 -0.93 -4.97
N VAL A 56 4.82 -2.26 -4.90
CA VAL A 56 3.56 -2.90 -4.50
C VAL A 56 3.20 -2.54 -3.07
N SER A 57 4.16 -2.62 -2.14
CA SER A 57 3.94 -2.25 -0.74
C SER A 57 3.51 -0.80 -0.60
N ALA A 58 4.15 0.12 -1.32
CA ALA A 58 3.80 1.54 -1.30
C ALA A 58 2.36 1.78 -1.80
N VAL A 59 1.98 1.15 -2.92
CA VAL A 59 0.63 1.27 -3.48
C VAL A 59 -0.40 0.71 -2.51
N VAL A 60 -0.18 -0.49 -1.97
CA VAL A 60 -1.10 -1.15 -1.04
C VAL A 60 -1.32 -0.27 0.19
N TRP A 61 -0.27 0.22 0.83
CA TRP A 61 -0.40 1.10 1.99
C TRP A 61 -1.05 2.44 1.66
N THR A 62 -0.74 3.01 0.51
CA THR A 62 -1.39 4.24 0.04
C THR A 62 -2.90 4.04 -0.08
N LEU A 63 -3.35 2.90 -0.61
CA LEU A 63 -4.76 2.56 -0.73
C LEU A 63 -5.42 2.27 0.62
N ILE A 64 -4.74 1.55 1.52
CA ILE A 64 -5.21 1.30 2.89
C ILE A 64 -5.45 2.62 3.64
N ILE A 65 -4.59 3.61 3.44
CA ILE A 65 -4.70 4.92 4.13
C ILE A 65 -5.72 5.83 3.44
N LEU A 66 -5.77 5.84 2.10
CA LEU A 66 -6.68 6.73 1.35
C LEU A 66 -8.12 6.23 1.35
N SER A 67 -8.35 4.92 1.27
CA SER A 67 -9.70 4.36 1.11
C SER A 67 -10.67 4.77 2.23
N PRO A 68 -10.30 4.80 3.52
CA PRO A 68 -11.22 5.24 4.57
C PRO A 68 -11.50 6.74 4.48
N ALA A 69 -10.48 7.55 4.17
CA ALA A 69 -10.64 8.99 4.02
C ALA A 69 -11.60 9.33 2.87
N VAL A 70 -11.48 8.62 1.75
CA VAL A 70 -12.39 8.76 0.60
C VAL A 70 -13.78 8.25 0.95
N ALA A 71 -13.90 7.08 1.59
CA ALA A 71 -15.19 6.52 2.00
C ALA A 71 -15.95 7.46 2.95
N VAL A 72 -15.28 7.99 3.98
CA VAL A 72 -15.86 8.96 4.92
C VAL A 72 -16.27 10.25 4.18
N ARG A 73 -15.45 10.74 3.26
CA ARG A 73 -15.78 11.94 2.47
C ARG A 73 -17.03 11.72 1.61
N LEU A 74 -17.15 10.56 0.96
CA LEU A 74 -18.31 10.20 0.16
C LEU A 74 -19.56 10.03 1.03
N LEU A 75 -19.46 9.32 2.16
CA LEU A 75 -20.55 9.15 3.11
C LEU A 75 -21.05 10.51 3.64
N ARG A 76 -20.14 11.41 4.03
CA ARG A 76 -20.50 12.77 4.45
C ARG A 76 -21.26 13.53 3.36
N ARG A 77 -20.81 13.43 2.11
CA ARG A 77 -21.51 14.06 0.98
C ARG A 77 -22.92 13.50 0.83
N LEU A 78 -23.09 12.19 0.86
CA LEU A 78 -24.41 11.55 0.74
C LEU A 78 -25.36 11.98 1.86
N VAL A 79 -24.88 12.00 3.10
CA VAL A 79 -25.69 12.45 4.26
C VAL A 79 -26.09 13.92 4.13
N LEU A 80 -25.19 14.80 3.68
CA LEU A 80 -25.51 16.21 3.49
C LEU A 80 -26.55 16.43 2.38
N HIS A 81 -26.44 15.69 1.26
CA HIS A 81 -27.43 15.78 0.18
C HIS A 81 -28.80 15.25 0.64
N ALA A 82 -28.84 14.16 1.40
CA ALA A 82 -30.07 13.61 1.95
C ALA A 82 -30.76 14.54 2.97
N ARG A 83 -30.03 15.46 3.61
CA ARG A 83 -30.60 16.45 4.54
C ARG A 83 -31.10 17.72 3.85
N ALA A 84 -30.69 17.96 2.60
CA ALA A 84 -31.06 19.14 1.83
C ALA A 84 -32.23 18.89 0.86
N ALA A 85 -32.66 17.63 0.71
CA ALA A 85 -33.84 17.20 -0.03
C ALA A 85 -35.01 16.95 0.94
#